data_AF-A0A7X1C7L6-F1
#
_entry.id   AF-A0A7X1C7L6-F1
#
_cell.length_a   1.000
_cell.length_b   1.000
_cell.length_c   1.000
_cell.angle_alpha   90.00
_cell.angle_beta   90.00
_cell.angle_gamma   90.00
#
_symmetry.space_group_name_H-M   'P 1'
#
loop_
_entity.id
_entity.type
_entity.pdbx_description
1 polymer ?
#
loop_
_entity_poly.entity_id
_entity_poly.type
_entity_poly.pdbx_seq_one_letter_code
_entity_poly.pdbx_strand_id
1 'polypeptide(L)'
;MRKYRLMRIVSMILITVSAFLIMPIANGEQPLTENSLLDLFVIVAIGVFFSIFIFKETFEKQYKKEKSEKDERYFRNRNTFSFYFIIISAILVPILLTVLSAKEKVEVSLSSLAIGYIVICFFYMFCLEIIQRKA
;
A
#
# COMPACT_ATOMS: atom_id res chain seq x y z
N MET A 1 9.88 -12.92 -14.56
CA MET A 1 8.89 -13.67 -13.76
C MET A 1 9.14 -13.63 -12.25
N ARG A 2 10.24 -14.17 -11.69
CA ARG A 2 10.47 -14.22 -10.22
C ARG A 2 10.45 -12.84 -9.54
N LYS A 3 11.10 -11.83 -10.15
CA LYS A 3 11.14 -10.44 -9.65
C LYS A 3 9.74 -9.84 -9.40
N TYR A 4 8.81 -9.95 -10.35
CA TYR A 4 7.47 -9.35 -10.21
C TYR A 4 6.58 -10.09 -9.21
N ARG A 5 6.74 -11.41 -9.08
CA ARG A 5 6.06 -12.15 -8.01
C ARG A 5 6.53 -11.65 -6.65
N LEU A 6 7.85 -11.49 -6.47
CA LEU A 6 8.41 -11.00 -5.21
C LEU A 6 7.96 -9.56 -4.93
N MET A 7 8.05 -8.67 -5.92
CA MET A 7 7.62 -7.27 -5.77
C MET A 7 6.14 -7.17 -5.41
N ARG A 8 5.26 -7.99 -6.00
CA ARG A 8 3.84 -8.02 -5.66
C ARG A 8 3.58 -8.59 -4.26
N ILE A 9 4.27 -9.66 -3.86
CA ILE A 9 4.17 -10.20 -2.49
C ILE A 9 4.55 -9.12 -1.48
N VAL A 10 5.68 -8.43 -1.71
CA VAL A 10 6.14 -7.34 -0.85
C VAL A 10 5.13 -6.20 -0.81
N SER A 11 4.64 -5.74 -1.97
CA SER A 11 3.63 -4.67 -2.02
C SER A 11 2.32 -5.09 -1.36
N MET A 12 1.89 -6.33 -1.51
CA MET A 12 0.67 -6.83 -0.86
C MET A 12 0.82 -6.87 0.64
N ILE A 13 1.92 -7.43 1.16
CA ILE A 13 2.23 -7.41 2.60
C ILE A 13 2.20 -5.98 3.12
N LEU A 14 2.85 -5.05 2.42
CA LEU A 14 2.95 -3.66 2.82
C LEU A 14 1.56 -2.99 2.87
N ILE A 15 0.72 -3.18 1.84
CA ILE A 15 -0.65 -2.65 1.82
C ILE A 15 -1.47 -3.25 2.96
N THR A 16 -1.42 -4.57 3.16
CA THR A 16 -2.20 -5.25 4.19
C THR A 16 -1.79 -4.81 5.59
N VAL A 17 -0.50 -4.72 5.88
CA VAL A 17 0.02 -4.24 7.17
C VAL A 17 -0.39 -2.78 7.39
N SER A 18 -0.28 -1.93 6.36
CA SER A 18 -0.67 -0.52 6.45
C SER A 18 -2.17 -0.37 6.72
N ALA A 19 -3.00 -1.13 6.01
CA ALA A 19 -4.44 -1.12 6.19
C ALA A 19 -4.85 -1.64 7.58
N PHE A 20 -4.20 -2.70 8.05
CA PHE A 20 -4.44 -3.26 9.39
C PHE A 20 -4.16 -2.26 10.52
N LEU A 21 -3.16 -1.38 10.34
CA LEU A 21 -2.84 -0.35 11.31
C LEU A 21 -3.77 0.87 11.22
N ILE A 22 -4.17 1.28 10.02
CA ILE A 22 -4.93 2.52 9.82
C ILE A 22 -6.44 2.32 10.00
N MET A 23 -7.00 1.19 9.56
CA MET A 23 -8.45 0.95 9.58
C MET A 23 -9.08 1.02 10.98
N PRO A 24 -8.50 0.41 12.03
CA PRO A 24 -9.03 0.53 13.39
C PRO A 24 -9.06 2.00 13.84
N ILE A 25 -7.97 2.73 13.58
CA ILE A 25 -7.87 4.16 13.92
C ILE A 25 -8.94 4.98 13.18
N ALA A 26 -9.17 4.69 11.90
CA ALA A 26 -10.23 5.34 11.11
C ALA A 26 -11.63 5.06 11.68
N ASN A 27 -11.85 3.88 12.25
CA ASN A 27 -13.09 3.50 12.93
C ASN A 27 -13.18 4.01 14.38
N GLY A 28 -12.13 4.67 14.90
CA GLY A 28 -12.08 5.15 16.28
C GLY A 28 -11.69 4.08 17.31
N GLU A 29 -11.19 2.94 16.85
CA GLU A 29 -10.73 1.83 17.66
C GLU A 29 -9.21 1.90 17.89
N GLN A 30 -8.73 1.24 18.95
CA GLN A 30 -7.30 1.10 19.17
C GLN A 30 -6.70 0.05 18.21
N PRO A 31 -5.61 0.39 17.50
CA PRO A 31 -4.85 -0.60 16.74
C PRO A 31 -4.10 -1.54 17.69
N LEU A 32 -3.81 -2.76 17.23
CA LEU A 32 -2.97 -3.75 17.93
C LEU A 32 -3.51 -4.25 19.29
N THR A 33 -4.72 -4.79 19.30
CA THR A 33 -5.32 -5.51 20.46
C THR A 33 -4.61 -6.86 20.76
N GLU A 34 -4.94 -7.53 21.87
CA GLU A 34 -4.22 -8.75 22.31
C GLU A 34 -4.10 -9.86 21.25
N ASN A 35 -5.11 -10.05 20.40
CA ASN A 35 -5.10 -11.06 19.32
C ASN A 35 -4.60 -10.54 17.96
N SER A 36 -4.23 -9.26 17.89
CA SER A 36 -3.94 -8.56 16.63
C SER A 36 -2.81 -9.16 15.81
N LEU A 37 -1.83 -9.80 16.44
CA LEU A 37 -0.73 -10.44 15.72
C LEU A 37 -1.19 -11.66 14.94
N LEU A 38 -2.04 -12.52 15.53
CA LEU A 38 -2.59 -13.68 14.85
C LEU A 38 -3.51 -13.25 13.69
N ASP A 39 -4.36 -12.25 13.94
CA ASP A 39 -5.24 -11.69 12.91
C ASP A 39 -4.43 -11.12 11.74
N LEU A 40 -3.36 -10.38 12.04
CA LEU A 40 -2.46 -9.84 11.01
C LEU A 40 -1.82 -10.97 10.18
N PHE A 41 -1.32 -12.03 10.82
CA PHE A 41 -0.74 -13.17 10.11
C PHE A 41 -1.74 -13.84 9.18
N VAL A 42 -2.98 -14.06 9.65
CA VAL A 42 -4.05 -14.68 8.86
C VAL A 42 -4.42 -13.79 7.67
N ILE A 43 -4.65 -12.50 7.88
CA ILE A 43 -5.02 -11.56 6.81
C ILE A 43 -3.90 -11.43 5.77
N VAL A 44 -2.63 -11.37 6.21
CA VAL A 44 -1.48 -11.34 5.29
C VAL A 44 -1.39 -12.62 4.47
N ALA A 45 -1.55 -13.79 5.09
CA ALA A 45 -1.52 -15.07 4.38
C ALA A 45 -2.62 -15.16 3.31
N ILE A 46 -3.85 -14.77 3.67
CA ILE A 46 -5.00 -14.72 2.76
C ILE A 46 -4.72 -13.74 1.61
N GLY A 47 -4.28 -12.53 1.92
CA GLY A 47 -3.99 -11.49 0.93
C GLY A 47 -2.90 -11.90 -0.08
N VAL A 48 -1.82 -12.52 0.40
CA VAL A 48 -0.75 -13.03 -0.46
C VAL A 48 -1.27 -14.16 -1.35
N PHE A 49 -2.03 -15.11 -0.79
CA PHE A 49 -2.60 -16.23 -1.54
C PHE A 49 -3.50 -15.73 -2.69
N PHE A 50 -4.45 -14.83 -2.39
CA PHE A 50 -5.31 -14.22 -3.41
C PHE A 50 -4.52 -13.43 -4.46
N SER A 51 -3.49 -12.68 -4.06
CA SER A 51 -2.67 -11.88 -4.98
C SER A 51 -1.93 -12.72 -6.03
N ILE A 52 -1.55 -13.96 -5.68
CA ILE A 52 -0.84 -14.87 -6.57
C ILE A 52 -1.81 -15.58 -7.52
N PHE A 53 -2.97 -16.01 -7.03
CA PHE A 53 -3.92 -16.81 -7.80
C PHE A 53 -4.81 -15.96 -8.71
N ILE A 54 -5.43 -14.89 -8.20
CA ILE A 54 -6.41 -14.10 -8.98
C ILE A 54 -5.74 -13.28 -10.08
N PHE A 55 -4.53 -12.76 -9.84
CA PHE A 55 -3.92 -11.77 -10.73
C PHE A 55 -2.81 -12.32 -11.63
N LYS A 56 -2.78 -13.64 -11.86
CA LYS A 56 -1.78 -14.32 -12.69
C LYS A 56 -1.74 -13.78 -14.13
N GLU A 57 -2.90 -13.54 -14.75
CA GLU A 57 -2.98 -12.99 -16.12
C GLU A 57 -2.45 -11.55 -16.23
N THR A 58 -2.78 -10.69 -15.26
CA THR A 58 -2.23 -9.33 -15.16
C THR A 58 -0.71 -9.32 -15.11
N PHE A 59 -0.10 -10.34 -14.49
CA PHE A 59 1.35 -10.48 -14.40
C PHE A 59 1.97 -10.88 -15.75
N GLU A 60 1.33 -11.77 -16.50
CA GLU A 60 1.83 -12.12 -17.84
C GLU A 60 1.74 -10.93 -18.80
N LYS A 61 0.69 -10.12 -18.67
CA LYS A 61 0.56 -8.84 -19.39
C LYS A 61 1.65 -7.84 -19.00
N GLN A 62 1.88 -7.61 -17.71
CA GLN A 62 2.96 -6.73 -17.22
C GLN A 62 4.35 -7.20 -17.65
N TYR A 63 4.61 -8.52 -17.58
CA TYR A 63 5.89 -9.09 -18.00
C TYR A 63 6.12 -8.95 -19.51
N LYS A 64 5.09 -9.19 -20.34
CA LYS A 64 5.17 -9.00 -21.79
C LYS A 64 5.35 -7.52 -22.15
N LYS A 65 4.66 -6.62 -21.45
CA LYS A 65 4.77 -5.16 -21.63
C LYS A 65 6.15 -4.63 -21.24
N GLU A 66 6.71 -5.07 -20.12
CA GLU A 66 8.08 -4.66 -19.74
C GLU A 66 9.16 -5.26 -20.64
N LYS A 67 8.91 -6.45 -21.21
CA LYS A 67 9.81 -7.03 -22.20
C LYS A 67 9.81 -6.22 -23.51
N SER A 68 8.69 -5.60 -23.90
CA SER A 68 8.66 -4.67 -25.04
C SER A 68 9.18 -3.27 -24.68
N GLU A 69 8.91 -2.75 -23.47
CA GLU A 69 9.40 -1.45 -22.99
C GLU A 69 10.92 -1.44 -22.74
N LYS A 70 11.58 -2.61 -22.59
CA LYS A 70 13.04 -2.67 -22.45
C LYS A 70 13.83 -2.27 -23.70
N ASP A 71 13.19 -2.25 -24.88
CA ASP A 71 13.77 -1.66 -26.09
C ASP A 71 13.60 -0.12 -26.11
N GLU A 72 12.60 0.42 -25.42
CA GLU A 72 12.44 1.86 -25.11
C GLU A 72 13.33 2.25 -23.91
N ARG A 73 14.64 2.24 -24.12
CA ARG A 73 15.64 2.61 -23.10
C ARG A 73 15.53 4.07 -22.56
N TYR A 74 14.42 4.77 -22.81
CA TYR A 74 14.25 6.22 -22.71
C TYR A 74 13.09 6.75 -21.84
N PHE A 75 12.16 5.94 -21.29
CA PHE A 75 11.20 6.42 -20.26
C PHE A 75 11.84 6.46 -18.85
N ARG A 76 13.06 6.97 -18.82
CA ARG A 76 14.00 7.03 -17.71
C ARG A 76 13.45 7.93 -16.60
N ASN A 77 13.35 7.36 -15.39
CA ASN A 77 13.39 8.04 -14.10
C ASN A 77 12.22 8.95 -13.66
N ARG A 78 11.09 9.00 -14.38
CA ARG A 78 9.99 9.94 -14.05
C ARG A 78 9.00 9.47 -12.97
N ASN A 79 8.92 8.15 -12.74
CA ASN A 79 7.97 7.54 -11.78
C ASN A 79 8.61 6.98 -10.50
N THR A 80 9.94 6.95 -10.40
CA THR A 80 10.63 6.37 -9.24
C THR A 80 10.40 7.22 -7.99
N PHE A 81 10.47 8.55 -8.09
CA PHE A 81 10.32 9.44 -6.93
C PHE A 81 8.91 9.40 -6.33
N SER A 82 7.88 9.49 -7.17
CA SER A 82 6.47 9.38 -6.77
C SER A 82 6.13 8.01 -6.16
N PHE A 83 6.68 6.93 -6.71
CA PHE A 83 6.48 5.58 -6.19
C PHE A 83 7.16 5.36 -4.83
N TYR A 84 8.41 5.81 -4.66
CA TYR A 84 9.10 5.72 -3.37
C TYR A 84 8.46 6.60 -2.31
N PHE A 85 7.95 7.79 -2.67
CA PHE A 85 7.22 8.66 -1.75
C PHE A 85 5.98 7.96 -1.18
N ILE A 86 5.15 7.32 -2.03
CA ILE A 86 3.99 6.54 -1.56
C ILE A 86 4.42 5.40 -0.64
N ILE A 87 5.47 4.66 -1.00
CA ILE A 87 5.93 3.54 -0.18
C ILE A 87 6.37 4.04 1.20
N ILE A 88 7.14 5.13 1.23
CA ILE A 88 7.61 5.73 2.48
C ILE A 88 6.42 6.23 3.29
N SER A 89 5.45 6.93 2.68
CA SER A 89 4.27 7.40 3.40
C SER A 89 3.41 6.25 3.92
N ALA A 90 3.23 5.20 3.12
CA ALA A 90 2.48 4.00 3.47
C ALA A 90 3.11 3.22 4.63
N ILE A 91 4.42 3.35 4.88
CA ILE A 91 5.04 2.78 6.08
C ILE A 91 4.96 3.77 7.24
N LEU A 92 5.39 5.01 7.01
CA LEU A 92 5.70 5.97 8.06
C LEU A 92 4.44 6.54 8.72
N VAL A 93 3.39 6.82 7.95
CA VAL A 93 2.13 7.37 8.47
C VAL A 93 1.36 6.38 9.37
N PRO A 94 1.13 5.10 8.99
CA PRO A 94 0.49 4.13 9.88
C PRO A 94 1.25 3.94 11.19
N ILE A 95 2.59 3.91 11.14
CA ILE A 95 3.41 3.75 12.36
C ILE A 95 3.23 4.97 13.26
N LEU A 96 3.31 6.19 12.70
CA LEU A 96 3.11 7.41 13.47
C LEU A 96 1.71 7.48 14.08
N LEU A 97 0.66 7.16 13.33
CA LEU A 97 -0.72 7.17 13.82
C LEU A 97 -0.93 6.12 14.92
N THR A 98 -0.36 4.93 14.77
CA THR A 98 -0.40 3.88 15.81
C THR A 98 0.29 4.34 17.09
N VAL A 99 1.48 4.93 17.00
CA VAL A 99 2.22 5.45 18.17
C VAL A 99 1.46 6.60 18.84
N LEU A 100 0.82 7.48 18.06
CA LEU A 100 -0.01 8.56 18.60
C LEU A 100 -1.28 8.00 19.26
N SER A 101 -1.89 6.97 18.68
CA SER A 101 -3.06 6.29 19.25
C SER A 101 -2.79 5.61 20.59
N ALA A 102 -1.54 5.26 20.88
CA ALA A 102 -1.15 4.71 22.17
C ALA A 102 -0.99 5.78 23.27
N LYS A 103 -1.05 7.07 22.93
CA LYS A 103 -0.96 8.16 23.90
C LYS A 103 -2.36 8.59 24.34
N GLU A 104 -2.58 8.67 25.66
CA GLU A 104 -3.88 9.05 26.24
C GLU A 104 -4.28 10.52 25.99
N LYS A 105 -3.34 11.40 25.62
CA LYS A 105 -3.56 12.84 25.44
C LYS A 105 -3.31 13.27 24.00
N VAL A 106 -4.24 12.95 23.10
CA VAL A 106 -4.27 13.51 21.75
C VAL A 106 -5.48 14.42 21.64
N GLU A 107 -5.27 15.73 21.51
CA GLU A 107 -6.34 16.73 21.36
C GLU A 107 -7.01 16.66 19.99
N VAL A 108 -6.34 16.07 19.00
CA VAL A 108 -6.81 15.95 17.63
C VAL A 108 -7.49 14.60 17.43
N SER A 109 -8.63 14.59 16.74
CA SER A 109 -9.31 13.36 16.34
C SER A 109 -8.42 12.54 15.38
N LEU A 110 -7.83 11.46 15.88
CA LEU A 110 -6.98 10.54 15.09
C LEU A 110 -7.76 9.86 13.96
N SER A 111 -9.05 9.59 14.15
CA SER A 111 -9.92 9.03 13.12
C SER A 111 -10.06 9.98 11.93
N SER A 112 -10.24 11.28 12.17
CA SER A 112 -10.29 12.28 11.11
C SER A 112 -8.99 12.36 10.30
N LEU A 113 -7.84 12.25 10.98
CA LEU A 113 -6.51 12.23 10.34
C LEU A 113 -6.31 10.95 9.50
N ALA A 114 -6.71 9.79 10.02
CA ALA A 114 -6.64 8.51 9.31
C ALA A 114 -7.52 8.51 8.06
N ILE A 115 -8.77 8.98 8.16
CA ILE A 115 -9.69 9.11 7.02
C ILE A 115 -9.13 10.10 5.98
N GLY A 116 -8.65 11.27 6.41
CA GLY A 116 -8.03 12.26 5.54
C GLY A 116 -6.83 11.69 4.78
N TYR A 117 -5.98 10.92 5.46
CA TYR A 117 -4.86 10.22 4.84
C TYR A 117 -5.31 9.20 3.78
N ILE A 118 -6.32 8.39 4.09
CA ILE A 118 -6.89 7.41 3.12
C ILE A 118 -7.38 8.15 1.87
N VAL A 119 -8.13 9.24 2.03
CA VAL A 119 -8.66 10.04 0.92
C VAL A 119 -7.52 10.61 0.07
N ILE A 120 -6.47 11.16 0.69
CA ILE A 120 -5.30 11.68 -0.02
C ILE A 120 -4.60 10.56 -0.80
N CYS A 121 -4.46 9.37 -0.22
CA CYS A 121 -3.86 8.22 -0.92
C CYS A 121 -4.66 7.82 -2.16
N PHE A 122 -6.00 7.72 -2.04
CA PHE A 122 -6.87 7.42 -3.17
C PHE A 122 -6.80 8.49 -4.24
N PHE A 123 -6.86 9.77 -3.86
CA PHE A 123 -6.75 10.88 -4.79
C PHE A 123 -5.40 10.87 -5.52
N TYR A 124 -4.31 10.63 -4.80
CA TYR A 124 -2.98 10.54 -5.37
C TYR A 124 -2.84 9.37 -6.36
N MET A 125 -3.38 8.19 -6.02
CA MET A 125 -3.41 7.05 -6.94
C MET A 125 -4.23 7.36 -8.20
N PHE A 126 -5.37 8.04 -8.06
CA PHE A 126 -6.20 8.46 -9.19
C PHE A 126 -5.46 9.47 -10.10
N CYS A 127 -4.76 10.46 -9.51
CA CYS A 127 -3.93 11.40 -10.27
C CYS A 127 -2.80 10.68 -11.02
N LEU A 128 -2.13 9.72 -10.38
CA LEU A 128 -1.11 8.91 -11.03
C LEU A 128 -1.68 8.12 -12.22
N GLU A 129 -2.86 7.52 -12.08
CA GLU A 129 -3.49 6.76 -13.15
C GLU A 129 -3.87 7.65 -14.34
N ILE A 130 -4.41 8.85 -14.10
CA ILE A 130 -4.71 9.83 -15.15
C ILE A 130 -3.44 10.25 -15.89
N ILE A 131 -2.37 10.56 -15.14
CA ILE A 131 -1.08 10.95 -15.73
C ILE A 131 -0.52 9.81 -16.60
N GLN A 132 -0.64 8.56 -16.14
CA GLN A 132 -0.20 7.38 -16.88
C GLN A 132 -1.04 7.08 -18.12
N ARG A 133 -2.34 7.41 -18.15
CA ARG A 133 -3.21 7.22 -19.34
C ARG A 133 -3.02 8.29 -20.41
N LYS A 134 -2.51 9.46 -20.06
CA LYS A 134 -2.27 10.58 -20.99
C LYS A 134 -0.87 10.56 -21.64
N ALA A 135 0.05 9.75 -21.12
CA ALA A 135 1.40 9.55 -21.64
C ALA A 135 1.44 8.34 -22.58
#